data_AF-A0A534T3H8-F1
#
_entry.id   AF-A0A534T3H8-F1
#
_cell.length_a   1.000
_cell.length_b   1.000
_cell.length_c   1.000
_cell.angle_alpha   90.00
_cell.angle_beta   90.00
_cell.angle_gamma   90.00
#
_symmetry.space_group_name_H-M   'P 1'
#
loop_
_entity.id
_entity.type
_entity.pdbx_description
1 polymer ?
#
loop_
_entity_poly.entity_id
_entity_poly.type
_entity_poly.pdbx_seq_one_letter_code
_entity_poly.pdbx_strand_id
1 'polypeptide(L)' 'MEPTLEERREWEAQFEAAARRPLRTRMRYAFISTYKPVLDDTDYRSFDTMAEYRAWCEANLPSWLGYGRKV' A
#
# COMPACT_ATOMS: atom_id res chain seq x y z
N MET A 1 -9.01 -19.30 0.98
CA MET A 1 -8.43 -20.45 0.27
C MET A 1 -6.95 -20.43 0.58
N GLU A 2 -6.39 -21.54 1.06
CA GLU A 2 -4.95 -21.62 1.31
C GLU A 2 -4.20 -21.76 -0.02
N PRO A 3 -3.06 -21.07 -0.21
CA PRO A 3 -2.28 -21.21 -1.42
C PRO A 3 -1.64 -22.60 -1.48
N THR A 4 -1.67 -23.16 -2.69
CA THR A 4 -1.03 -24.42 -3.06
C THR A 4 0.49 -24.36 -2.90
N LEU A 5 1.13 -25.53 -2.89
CA LEU A 5 2.60 -25.61 -2.85
C LEU A 5 3.25 -24.98 -4.08
N GLU A 6 2.59 -25.04 -5.23
CA GLU A 6 3.08 -24.45 -6.48
C GLU A 6 3.05 -22.91 -6.41
N GLU A 7 1.94 -22.33 -5.94
CA GLU A 7 1.84 -20.88 -5.73
C GLU A 7 2.89 -20.37 -4.74
N ARG A 8 3.14 -21.10 -3.65
CA ARG A 8 4.18 -20.75 -2.67
C ARG A 8 5.58 -20.77 -3.29
N ARG A 9 5.91 -21.79 -4.08
CA ARG A 9 7.20 -21.88 -4.80
C ARG A 9 7.36 -20.77 -5.83
N GLU A 10 6.29 -20.40 -6.51
CA GLU A 10 6.33 -19.29 -7.45
C GLU A 10 6.58 -17.95 -6.73
N TRP A 11 5.93 -17.71 -5.60
CA TRP A 11 6.19 -16.51 -4.80
C TRP A 11 7.64 -16.45 -4.31
N GLU A 12 8.18 -17.57 -3.84
CA GLU A 12 9.61 -17.67 -3.46
C GLU A 12 10.52 -17.34 -4.65
N ALA A 13 10.25 -17.91 -5.83
CA ALA A 13 11.02 -17.63 -7.04
C ALA A 13 10.96 -16.15 -7.46
N GLN A 14 9.78 -15.52 -7.35
CA GLN A 14 9.60 -14.09 -7.63
C GLN A 14 10.37 -13.21 -6.63
N PHE A 15 10.36 -13.58 -5.35
CA PHE A 15 11.12 -12.90 -4.31
C PHE A 15 12.62 -12.96 -4.59
N GLU A 16 13.15 -14.16 -4.88
CA GLU A 16 14.56 -14.36 -5.23
C GLU A 16 14.97 -13.62 -6.51
N ALA A 17 14.09 -13.56 -7.51
CA ALA A 17 14.33 -12.76 -8.71
C ALA A 17 14.41 -11.26 -8.41
N ALA A 18 13.53 -10.74 -7.55
CA ALA A 18 13.58 -9.35 -7.11
C ALA A 18 14.84 -9.05 -6.28
N ALA A 19 15.24 -9.97 -5.40
CA ALA A 19 16.45 -9.86 -4.58
C ALA A 19 17.73 -9.87 -5.43
N ARG A 20 17.78 -10.55 -6.58
CA ARG A 20 18.96 -10.52 -7.46
C ARG A 20 19.11 -9.26 -8.30
N ARG A 21 18.15 -8.33 -8.27
CA ARG A 21 18.22 -7.09 -9.09
C ARG A 21 19.43 -6.23 -8.67
N PRO A 22 20.24 -5.76 -9.64
CA PRO A 22 21.37 -4.86 -9.35
C PRO A 22 20.93 -3.59 -8.62
N LEU A 23 21.79 -3.04 -7.76
CA LEU A 23 21.51 -1.83 -6.98
C LEU A 23 21.03 -0.67 -7.86
N ARG A 24 21.65 -0.47 -9.03
CA ARG A 24 21.24 0.58 -9.98
C ARG A 24 19.78 0.40 -10.44
N THR A 25 19.36 -0.83 -10.73
CA THR A 25 17.98 -1.14 -11.11
C THR A 25 17.03 -0.88 -9.95
N ARG A 26 17.41 -1.29 -8.73
CA ARG A 26 16.61 -0.99 -7.53
C ARG A 26 16.45 0.52 -7.35
N MET A 27 17.54 1.28 -7.35
CA MET A 27 17.48 2.74 -7.18
C MET A 27 16.66 3.43 -8.28
N ARG A 28 16.69 2.93 -9.51
CA ARG A 28 15.90 3.50 -10.61
C ARG A 28 14.38 3.31 -10.45
N TYR A 29 13.94 2.22 -9.82
CA TYR A 29 12.52 1.83 -9.80
C TYR A 29 11.91 1.69 -8.38
N ALA A 30 12.71 1.79 -7.31
CA ALA A 30 12.23 1.62 -5.94
C ALA A 30 11.55 2.87 -5.37
N PHE A 31 11.80 4.04 -5.96
CA PHE A 31 11.18 5.28 -5.51
C PHE A 31 9.97 5.60 -6.37
N ILE A 32 8.83 5.71 -5.72
CA ILE A 32 7.59 6.23 -6.29
C ILE A 32 7.18 7.45 -5.48
N SER A 33 6.84 8.53 -6.17
CA SER A 33 6.18 9.68 -5.57
C SER A 33 4.68 9.42 -5.60
N THR A 34 4.16 8.89 -4.50
CA THR A 34 2.71 8.75 -4.29
C THR A 34 2.31 9.75 -3.23
N TYR A 35 1.34 10.61 -3.55
CA TYR A 35 0.71 11.48 -2.57
C TYR A 35 0.07 10.63 -1.47
N LYS A 36 0.44 10.93 -0.21
CA LYS A 36 -0.05 10.28 0.99
C LYS A 36 -0.92 11.29 1.75
N PRO A 37 -2.26 11.23 1.58
CA PRO A 37 -3.16 12.12 2.30
C PRO A 37 -2.88 12.11 3.80
N VAL A 38 -3.07 13.25 4.46
CA VAL A 38 -2.61 13.52 5.84
C VAL A 38 -1.10 13.67 5.92
N LEU A 39 -0.31 12.63 5.61
CA LEU A 39 1.15 12.65 5.80
C LEU A 39 1.86 13.74 4.99
N ASP A 40 1.34 14.05 3.81
CA ASP A 40 1.89 15.12 2.96
C ASP A 40 1.22 16.49 3.23
N ASP A 41 0.13 16.54 4.00
CA ASP A 41 -0.67 17.76 4.22
C ASP A 41 -0.52 18.38 5.62
N THR A 42 -0.28 17.55 6.63
CA THR A 42 -0.28 17.94 8.05
C THR A 42 0.47 16.92 8.92
N ASP A 43 0.82 17.27 10.15
CA ASP A 43 1.60 16.40 11.04
C ASP A 43 0.83 15.15 11.47
N TYR A 44 -0.46 15.29 11.77
CA TYR A 44 -1.33 14.18 12.14
C TYR A 44 -2.81 14.54 12.00
N ARG A 45 -3.66 13.51 12.05
CA ARG A 45 -5.10 13.65 12.18
C ARG A 45 -5.64 12.56 13.12
N SER A 46 -6.51 12.96 14.03
CA SER A 46 -7.22 12.06 14.96
C SER A 46 -8.72 12.31 14.87
N PHE A 47 -9.51 11.31 15.30
CA PHE A 47 -10.96 11.36 15.35
C PHE A 47 -11.43 10.87 16.71
N ASP A 48 -12.52 11.43 17.23
CA ASP A 48 -13.08 11.01 18.52
C ASP A 48 -13.86 9.69 18.39
N THR A 49 -14.35 9.39 17.18
CA THR A 49 -15.04 8.14 16.89
C THR A 49 -14.61 7.46 15.59
N MET A 50 -14.82 6.15 15.53
CA MET A 50 -14.63 5.38 14.29
C MET A 50 -15.61 5.76 13.18
N ALA A 51 -16.78 6.32 13.52
CA ALA A 51 -17.76 6.75 12.53
C ALA A 51 -17.27 8.00 11.78
N GLU A 52 -16.70 8.97 12.51
CA GLU A 52 -16.07 10.17 11.94
C GLU A 52 -14.87 9.81 11.06
N TYR A 53 -13.99 8.93 11.55
CA TYR A 53 -12.86 8.41 10.77
C TYR A 53 -13.32 7.85 9.42
N ARG A 54 -14.31 6.94 9.43
CA ARG A 54 -14.82 6.32 8.19
C ARG A 54 -15.48 7.32 7.25
N ALA A 55 -16.25 8.27 7.79
CA ALA A 55 -16.88 9.32 6.99
C ALA A 55 -15.83 10.22 6.32
N TRP A 56 -14.77 10.57 7.05
CA TRP A 56 -13.66 11.33 6.50
C TRP A 56 -12.90 10.54 5.42
N CYS A 57 -12.59 9.25 5.66
CA CYS A 57 -11.96 8.39 4.66
C CYS A 57 -12.77 8.33 3.36
N GLU A 58 -14.08 8.14 3.44
CA GLU A 58 -14.96 8.07 2.26
C GLU A 58 -14.98 9.38 1.46
N ALA A 59 -14.95 10.52 2.15
CA ALA A 59 -15.06 11.83 1.50
C ALA A 59 -13.72 12.39 0.97
N ASN A 60 -12.59 11.98 1.54
CA ASN A 60 -11.29 12.62 1.31
C ASN A 60 -10.22 11.69 0.75
N LEU A 61 -10.32 10.37 0.97
CA LEU A 61 -9.31 9.43 0.49
C LEU A 61 -9.72 8.82 -0.86
N PRO A 62 -8.77 8.65 -1.79
CA PRO A 62 -9.00 7.87 -2.99
C PRO A 62 -9.44 6.43 -2.67
N SER A 63 -10.38 5.89 -3.44
CA SER A 63 -10.94 4.54 -3.23
C SER A 63 -9.89 3.43 -3.29
N TRP A 64 -8.86 3.58 -4.15
CA TRP A 64 -7.78 2.60 -4.32
C TRP A 64 -6.91 2.42 -3.06
N LEU A 65 -7.00 3.31 -2.07
CA LEU A 65 -6.35 3.13 -0.77
C LEU A 65 -7.09 2.12 0.14
N GLY A 66 -8.33 1.74 -0.20
CA GLY A 66 -9.06 0.68 0.51
C GLY A 66 -9.65 1.07 1.87
N TYR A 67 -9.61 2.35 2.25
CA TYR A 67 -10.21 2.83 3.50
C TYR A 67 -11.71 3.15 3.40
N GLY A 68 -12.22 3.30 2.18
CA GLY A 68 -13.64 3.50 1.90
C GLY A 68 -14.46 2.23 2.08
N ARG A 69 -15.78 2.38 2.18
CA ARG A 69 -16.70 1.22 2.26
C ARG A 69 -16.86 0.49 0.93
N LYS A 70 -16.46 1.12 -0.18
CA LYS A 70 -16.43 0.54 -1.52
C LYS A 70 -15.00 0.60 -2.03
N VAL A 71 -14.47 -0.55 -2.44
CA VAL A 71 -13.13 -0.71 -3.03
C VAL A 71 -13.31 -1.16 -4.47
#